data_AF-A0A7X8XZG3-F1
#
_entry.id   AF-A0A7X8XZG3-F1
#
_cell.length_a   1.000
_cell.length_b   1.000
_cell.length_c   1.000
_cell.angle_alpha   90.00
_cell.angle_beta   90.00
_cell.angle_gamma   90.00
#
_symmetry.space_group_name_H-M   'P 1'
#
loop_
_entity.id
_entity.type
_entity.pdbx_description
1 polymer ?
#
loop_
_entity_poly.entity_id
_entity_poly.type
_entity_poly.pdbx_seq_one_letter_code
_entity_poly.pdbx_strand_id
1 'polypeptide(L)' 'DLDADGLLAPARQLATKRVVVKRPDYAPPLAEVATPNAVVTKGHRFDIYAGTPE' A
#
# COMPACT_ATOMS: atom_id res chain seq x y z
N ASP A 1 9.00 -8.07 -8.87
CA ASP A 1 7.84 -8.46 -8.04
C ASP A 1 8.26 -9.19 -6.78
N LEU A 2 9.27 -10.07 -6.82
CA LEU A 2 9.85 -10.67 -5.60
C LEU A 2 10.44 -9.65 -4.62
N ASP A 3 10.71 -8.43 -5.08
CA ASP A 3 11.29 -7.31 -4.36
C ASP A 3 10.26 -6.22 -4.01
N ALA A 4 9.04 -6.31 -4.53
CA ALA A 4 8.03 -5.25 -4.37
C ALA A 4 7.60 -5.06 -2.91
N ASP A 5 7.60 -6.14 -2.13
CA ASP A 5 7.28 -6.11 -0.70
C ASP A 5 8.28 -5.25 0.09
N GLY A 6 9.54 -5.17 -0.37
CA GLY A 6 10.58 -4.34 0.24
C GLY A 6 10.34 -2.83 0.11
N LEU A 7 9.41 -2.39 -0.75
CA LEU A 7 9.15 -0.97 -1.01
C LEU A 7 8.21 -0.33 0.01
N LEU A 8 7.37 -1.11 0.69
CA LEU A 8 6.36 -0.56 1.59
C LEU A 8 6.98 0.12 2.82
N ALA A 9 7.98 -0.52 3.43
CA ALA A 9 8.66 0.00 4.61
C ALA A 9 9.35 1.36 4.36
N PRO A 10 10.24 1.52 3.36
CA PRO A 10 10.85 2.81 3.07
C PRO A 10 9.83 3.86 2.61
N ALA A 11 8.79 3.47 1.87
CA ALA A 11 7.75 4.40 1.45
C ALA A 11 6.98 5.00 2.65
N ARG A 12 6.69 4.21 3.67
CA ARG A 12 6.01 4.68 4.89
C ARG A 12 6.88 5.59 5.75
N GLN A 13 8.20 5.37 5.74
CA GLN A 13 9.14 6.25 6.44
C GLN A 13 9.29 7.60 5.72
N LEU A 14 9.31 7.60 4.39
CA LEU A 14 9.47 8.83 3.60
C LEU A 14 8.19 9.67 3.54
N ALA A 15 7.02 9.02 3.43
CA ALA A 15 5.76 9.74 3.30
C ALA A 15 5.31 10.32 4.64
N THR A 16 5.01 11.63 4.68
CA THR A 16 4.55 12.31 5.91
C THR A 16 3.05 12.13 6.19
N LYS A 17 2.28 11.75 5.17
CA LYS A 17 0.81 11.61 5.28
C LYS A 17 0.36 10.19 4.96
N ARG A 18 0.49 9.78 3.70
CA ARG A 18 -0.07 8.50 3.21
C ARG A 18 0.80 7.92 2.11
N VAL A 19 0.85 6.59 2.08
CA VAL A 19 1.38 5.80 0.96
C VAL A 19 0.20 5.13 0.27
N VAL A 20 0.16 5.17 -1.05
CA VAL A 20 -0.91 4.56 -1.85
C VAL A 20 -0.31 3.49 -2.74
N VAL A 21 -0.82 2.27 -2.65
CA VAL A 21 -0.35 1.12 -3.42
C VAL A 21 -1.49 0.61 -4.29
N LYS A 22 -1.27 0.57 -5.60
CA LYS A 22 -2.23 -0.02 -6.55
C LYS A 22 -2.14 -1.54 -6.51
N ARG A 23 -3.26 -2.24 -6.36
CA ARG A 23 -3.33 -3.71 -6.33
C ARG A 23 -4.53 -4.23 -7.15
N PRO A 24 -4.38 -5.32 -7.93
CA PRO A 24 -5.53 -6.04 -8.49
C PRO A 24 -6.47 -6.53 -7.39
N ASP A 25 -7.77 -6.68 -7.68
CA ASP A 25 -8.77 -7.05 -6.66
C ASP A 25 -8.48 -8.40 -5.98
N TYR A 26 -7.92 -9.35 -6.72
CA TYR A 26 -7.57 -10.69 -6.24
C TYR A 26 -6.19 -10.76 -5.55
N ALA A 27 -5.36 -9.72 -5.68
CA ALA A 27 -4.00 -9.77 -5.18
C ALA A 27 -3.98 -9.56 -3.64
N PRO A 28 -3.10 -10.26 -2.91
CA PRO A 28 -2.91 -10.02 -1.48
C PRO A 28 -2.44 -8.57 -1.23
N PRO A 29 -2.56 -8.05 0.00
CA PRO A 29 -1.94 -6.78 0.37
C PRO A 29 -0.42 -6.80 0.15
N LEU A 30 0.19 -5.62 -0.06
CA LEU A 30 1.64 -5.53 -0.27
C LEU A 30 2.38 -5.87 1.03
N ALA A 31 3.42 -6.70 0.95
CA ALA A 31 4.21 -7.17 2.09
C ALA A 31 3.39 -7.84 3.22
N GLU A 32 2.24 -8.45 2.88
CA GLU A 32 1.30 -9.04 3.84
C GLU A 32 0.75 -8.03 4.87
N VAL A 33 0.86 -6.72 4.61
CA VAL A 33 0.36 -5.67 5.50
C VAL A 33 -1.07 -5.30 5.14
N ALA A 34 -2.04 -5.84 5.85
CA ALA A 34 -3.43 -5.47 5.64
C ALA A 34 -3.68 -3.99 6.00
N THR A 35 -4.48 -3.30 5.20
CA THR A 35 -5.00 -1.98 5.51
C THR A 35 -6.53 -1.96 5.38
N PRO A 36 -7.26 -1.39 6.35
CA PRO A 36 -8.71 -1.22 6.23
C PRO A 36 -9.08 -0.09 5.25
N ASN A 37 -8.12 0.79 4.91
CA ASN A 37 -8.36 1.91 4.02
C ASN A 37 -7.99 1.52 2.59
N ALA A 38 -9.00 1.23 1.77
CA ALA A 38 -8.80 0.97 0.36
C ALA A 38 -9.84 1.69 -0.50
N VAL A 39 -9.41 2.22 -1.64
CA VAL A 39 -10.31 2.77 -2.67
C VAL A 39 -10.45 1.73 -3.77
N VAL A 40 -11.64 1.13 -3.88
CA VAL A 40 -11.94 0.10 -4.88
C VAL A 40 -12.39 0.75 -6.18
N THR A 41 -11.87 0.24 -7.29
CA THR A 41 -12.25 0.65 -8.66
C THR A 41 -12.51 -0.59 -9.52
N LYS A 42 -12.87 -0.42 -10.79
CA LYS A 42 -13.14 -1.56 -11.67
C LYS A 42 -11.84 -2.33 -11.97
N GLY A 43 -11.69 -3.52 -11.38
CA GLY A 43 -10.59 -4.47 -11.65
C GLY A 43 -9.32 -4.24 -10.83
N HIS A 44 -9.33 -3.27 -9.91
CA HIS A 44 -8.23 -3.04 -8.96
C HIS A 44 -8.68 -2.12 -7.82
N ARG A 45 -7.88 -2.11 -6.77
CA ARG A 45 -8.01 -1.21 -5.62
C ARG A 45 -6.72 -0.45 -5.34
N PHE A 46 -6.84 0.58 -4.53
CA PHE A 46 -5.72 1.35 -3.98
C PHE A 46 -5.68 1.15 -2.47
N ASP A 47 -4.71 0.39 -2.00
CA ASP A 47 -4.46 0.19 -0.57
C ASP A 47 -3.75 1.44 -0.02
N ILE A 48 -4.32 2.04 1.03
CA ILE A 48 -3.83 3.30 1.63
C ILE A 48 -3.22 2.99 2.98
N TYR A 49 -1.94 3.35 3.16
CA TYR A 49 -1.20 3.19 4.40
C TYR A 49 -0.90 4.56 5.01
N ALA A 50 -0.84 4.62 6.34
CA ALA A 50 -0.34 5.80 7.03
C ALA A 50 1.18 5.94 6.83
N GLY A 51 1.59 7.17 6.52
CA GLY A 51 2.98 7.59 6.55
C GLY A 51 3.48 7.85 7.98
N THR A 52 4.71 8.35 8.09
CA THR A 52 5.31 8.76 9.36
C THR A 52 5.18 10.27 9.49
N PRO A 53 4.32 10.79 10.39
CA PRO A 53 4.25 12.23 10.64
C PRO A 53 5.58 12.72 11.21
N GLU A 54 5.97 13.95 10.86
CA GLU A 54 7.12 14.67 11.46
C GLU A 54 6.90 14.94 12.95
#